data_AF-A0A7Y8WL03-F1
#
_entry.id   AF-A0A7Y8WL03-F1
#
_cell.length_a   1.000
_cell.length_b   1.000
_cell.length_c   1.000
_cell.angle_alpha   90.00
_cell.angle_beta   90.00
_cell.angle_gamma   90.00
#
_symmetry.space_group_name_H-M   'P 1'
#
loop_
_entity.id
_entity.type
_entity.pdbx_description
1 polymer ?
#
loop_
_entity_poly.entity_id
_entity_poly.type
_entity_poly.pdbx_seq_one_letter_code
_entity_poly.pdbx_strand_id
1 'polypeptide(L)'
;MGCGRNSDSRSSSNGCVCDVVRAIKDIQDNAVLDDDCVDCPSCFLEPLGSLVSPARRDRADTRVFVLKNADGSPFHAFFSPEGNACVSIFFRVEDVFDNCCATLRVLIPGRREGGNFIPINLVAGGDRCCINLERVCQVDRFRASNDCITVDLNCFCAIQCIADVDLGLCD
;
A
#
# COMPACT_ATOMS: atom_id res chain seq x y z
N MET A 1 -6.06 20.41 -4.06
CA MET A 1 -6.42 20.48 -2.62
C MET A 1 -5.26 19.88 -1.83
N GLY A 2 -4.22 20.68 -1.55
CA GLY A 2 -3.03 20.23 -0.83
C GLY A 2 -3.04 20.78 0.59
N CYS A 3 -2.75 19.94 1.59
CA CYS A 3 -2.55 20.39 2.96
C CYS A 3 -1.13 20.98 3.08
N GLY A 4 -0.99 22.27 2.76
CA GLY A 4 0.21 23.03 3.08
C GLY A 4 0.20 23.39 4.57
N ARG A 5 1.09 22.78 5.37
CA ARG A 5 1.40 23.28 6.72
C ARG A 5 2.46 24.37 6.61
N ASN A 6 2.08 25.61 6.89
CA ASN A 6 3.00 26.69 7.26
C ASN A 6 2.71 27.12 8.70
N SER A 7 3.65 26.85 9.61
CA SER A 7 4.07 27.77 10.68
C SER A 7 5.15 27.12 11.56
N ASP A 8 6.36 27.67 11.45
CA ASP A 8 7.30 27.91 12.55
C ASP A 8 7.67 26.75 13.49
N SER A 9 8.58 25.89 13.04
CA SER A 9 9.74 25.45 13.84
C SER A 9 10.69 24.64 12.97
N ARG A 10 11.99 24.73 13.25
CA ARG A 10 13.12 24.19 12.48
C ARG A 10 13.19 22.65 12.52
N SER A 11 12.22 21.98 11.93
CA SER A 11 12.26 20.55 11.59
C SER A 11 11.89 20.40 10.13
N SER A 12 12.70 19.67 9.36
CA SER A 12 12.52 19.38 7.93
C SER A 12 11.04 19.23 7.58
N SER A 13 10.52 20.09 6.69
CA SER A 13 9.13 20.09 6.25
C SER A 13 8.86 18.85 5.40
N ASN A 14 8.70 17.71 6.06
CA ASN A 14 8.38 16.46 5.38
C ASN A 14 6.94 16.56 4.84
N GLY A 15 6.74 16.21 3.57
CA GLY A 15 5.42 16.32 2.93
C GLY A 15 4.39 15.39 3.59
N CYS A 16 3.09 15.74 3.55
CA CYS A 16 2.04 14.94 4.20
C CYS A 16 2.03 13.47 3.78
N VAL A 17 2.37 13.17 2.52
CA VAL A 17 2.49 11.79 2.03
C VAL A 17 3.63 11.05 2.74
N CYS A 18 4.75 11.72 2.95
CA CYS A 18 5.91 11.18 3.63
C CYS A 18 5.62 10.80 5.07
N ASP A 19 4.91 11.66 5.81
CA ASP A 19 4.50 11.38 7.19
C ASP A 19 3.58 10.16 7.29
N VAL A 20 2.64 10.01 6.34
CA VAL A 20 1.74 8.85 6.32
C VAL A 20 2.50 7.56 5.99
N VAL A 21 3.42 7.57 5.02
CA VAL A 21 4.19 6.38 4.68
C VAL A 21 5.12 5.97 5.83
N ARG A 22 5.70 6.92 6.57
CA ARG A 22 6.44 6.62 7.81
C ARG A 22 5.55 5.99 8.86
N ALA A 23 4.36 6.54 9.11
CA ALA A 23 3.41 5.96 10.06
C ALA A 23 3.01 4.53 9.66
N ILE A 24 2.81 4.25 8.36
CA ILE A 24 2.54 2.90 7.86
C ILE A 24 3.71 1.96 8.15
N LYS A 25 4.96 2.42 7.94
CA LYS A 25 6.17 1.64 8.24
C LYS A 25 6.27 1.32 9.72
N ASP A 26 6.04 2.31 10.58
CA ASP A 26 6.06 2.13 12.03
C ASP A 26 5.01 1.10 12.49
N ILE A 27 3.79 1.15 11.94
CA ILE A 27 2.74 0.16 12.24
C ILE A 27 3.17 -1.25 11.80
N GLN A 28 3.76 -1.38 10.61
CA GLN A 28 4.20 -2.67 10.09
C GLN A 28 5.35 -3.27 10.90
N ASP A 29 6.29 -2.45 11.38
CA ASP A 29 7.42 -2.93 12.20
C ASP A 29 6.98 -3.41 13.58
N ASN A 30 6.02 -2.71 14.19
CA ASN A 30 5.51 -3.07 15.52
C ASN A 30 4.59 -4.30 15.48
N ALA A 31 3.95 -4.59 14.34
CA ALA A 31 3.15 -5.80 14.17
C ALA A 31 3.98 -7.10 14.22
N VAL A 32 5.29 -7.03 13.98
CA VAL A 32 6.21 -8.18 14.01
C VAL A 32 6.61 -8.56 15.45
N LEU A 33 6.36 -7.70 16.45
CA LEU A 33 7.01 -7.81 17.76
C LEU A 33 6.17 -8.31 18.94
N ASP A 34 4.83 -8.36 18.89
CA ASP A 34 4.01 -8.73 20.06
C ASP A 34 2.99 -9.85 19.82
N ASP A 35 3.11 -10.90 20.63
CA ASP A 35 2.21 -12.07 20.75
C ASP A 35 0.88 -11.72 21.49
N ASP A 36 0.67 -10.46 21.89
CA ASP A 36 -0.51 -10.01 22.66
C ASP A 36 -1.04 -8.64 22.19
N CYS A 37 -2.00 -8.68 21.26
CA CYS A 37 -2.62 -7.50 20.66
C CYS A 37 -3.94 -7.11 21.38
N VAL A 38 -3.94 -6.03 22.17
CA VAL A 38 -5.13 -5.22 22.56
C VAL A 38 -4.69 -3.79 22.98
N ASP A 39 -5.01 -2.74 22.19
CA ASP A 39 -6.02 -1.70 22.51
C ASP A 39 -5.96 -0.46 21.58
N CYS A 40 -7.16 -0.07 21.10
CA CYS A 40 -7.62 1.31 20.81
C CYS A 40 -7.40 2.01 19.42
N PRO A 41 -8.28 2.98 19.06
CA PRO A 41 -8.77 3.17 17.68
C PRO A 41 -8.44 4.53 17.03
N SER A 42 -8.19 4.52 15.71
CA SER A 42 -8.35 5.59 14.69
C SER A 42 -7.51 5.21 13.47
N CYS A 43 -7.92 5.53 12.24
CA CYS A 43 -7.17 5.23 11.00
C CYS A 43 -5.75 5.85 10.91
N PHE A 44 -5.33 6.59 11.93
CA PHE A 44 -3.97 7.07 12.16
C PHE A 44 -3.09 6.09 12.96
N LEU A 45 -3.68 5.15 13.70
CA LEU A 45 -3.06 4.14 14.55
C LEU A 45 -4.04 2.97 14.74
N GLU A 46 -4.48 2.37 13.64
CA GLU A 46 -5.30 1.15 13.70
C GLU A 46 -4.36 -0.06 13.70
N PRO A 47 -4.36 -0.90 14.76
CA PRO A 47 -3.68 -2.18 14.70
C PRO A 47 -4.32 -3.05 13.62
N LEU A 48 -3.46 -3.73 12.86
CA LEU A 48 -3.85 -4.57 11.73
C LEU A 48 -4.91 -5.61 12.16
N GLY A 49 -5.98 -5.78 11.37
CA GLY A 49 -6.88 -6.95 11.45
C GLY A 49 -8.12 -6.87 12.35
N SER A 50 -8.51 -5.70 12.90
CA SER A 50 -9.72 -5.64 13.73
C SER A 50 -11.00 -5.43 12.91
N LEU A 51 -11.72 -6.51 12.54
CA LEU A 51 -13.21 -6.52 12.42
C LEU A 51 -13.88 -7.92 12.24
N VAL A 52 -13.25 -9.06 12.54
CA VAL A 52 -13.97 -10.36 12.56
C VAL A 52 -13.42 -11.32 13.62
N SER A 53 -14.27 -11.70 14.60
CA SER A 53 -14.22 -12.82 15.55
C SER A 53 -12.87 -13.47 15.96
N PRO A 54 -12.64 -13.72 17.27
CA PRO A 54 -11.36 -14.16 17.85
C PRO A 54 -10.89 -15.59 17.48
N ALA A 55 -11.55 -16.26 16.53
CA ALA A 55 -11.22 -17.63 16.12
C ALA A 55 -10.43 -17.72 14.80
N ARG A 56 -10.28 -16.62 14.05
CA ARG A 56 -9.46 -16.54 12.84
C ARG A 56 -8.87 -15.14 12.70
N ARG A 57 -7.83 -14.85 13.47
CA ARG A 57 -6.92 -13.73 13.14
C ARG A 57 -6.18 -14.16 11.87
N ASP A 58 -6.67 -13.79 10.69
CA ASP A 58 -5.78 -13.68 9.52
C ASP A 58 -4.76 -12.60 9.93
N ARG A 59 -3.50 -12.98 10.08
CA ARG A 59 -2.43 -12.11 10.58
C ARG A 59 -2.14 -11.08 9.50
N ALA A 60 -2.88 -9.97 9.50
CA ALA A 60 -2.67 -8.96 8.49
C ALA A 60 -1.28 -8.34 8.69
N ASP A 61 -0.31 -8.72 7.86
CA ASP A 61 1.09 -8.29 7.94
C ASP A 61 1.35 -6.91 7.31
N THR A 62 0.37 -6.34 6.60
CA THR A 62 0.61 -5.11 5.84
C THR A 62 -0.64 -4.28 5.55
N ARG A 63 -0.46 -2.97 5.61
CA ARG A 63 -1.38 -1.98 5.04
C ARG A 63 -1.03 -1.72 3.58
N VAL A 64 -1.95 -2.00 2.67
CA VAL A 64 -1.82 -1.66 1.24
C VAL A 64 -2.22 -0.21 1.00
N PHE A 65 -1.47 0.49 0.17
CA PHE A 65 -1.80 1.86 -0.23
C PHE A 65 -1.54 2.13 -1.71
N VAL A 66 -2.12 3.24 -2.19
CA VAL A 66 -1.95 3.80 -3.54
C VAL A 66 -1.42 5.23 -3.40
N LEU A 67 -0.45 5.59 -4.23
CA LEU A 67 0.07 6.95 -4.36
C LEU A 67 -0.58 7.63 -5.57
N LYS A 68 -0.85 8.93 -5.48
CA LYS A 68 -1.47 9.72 -6.56
C LYS A 68 -0.60 10.90 -6.96
N ASN A 69 -0.48 11.09 -8.27
CA ASN A 69 0.20 12.20 -8.89
C ASN A 69 -0.62 13.50 -8.76
N ALA A 70 -0.04 14.62 -9.18
CA ALA A 70 -0.68 15.94 -9.10
C ALA A 70 -1.99 16.06 -9.91
N ASP A 71 -2.13 15.29 -10.99
CA ASP A 71 -3.34 15.21 -11.81
C ASP A 71 -4.42 14.30 -11.20
N GLY A 72 -4.15 13.68 -10.04
CA GLY A 72 -5.04 12.73 -9.38
C GLY A 72 -4.95 11.30 -9.92
N SER A 73 -4.15 11.06 -10.96
CA SER A 73 -3.92 9.71 -11.48
C SER A 73 -3.14 8.86 -10.47
N PRO A 74 -3.44 7.55 -10.37
CA PRO A 74 -2.64 6.66 -9.54
C PRO A 74 -1.24 6.49 -10.14
N PHE A 75 -0.23 6.56 -9.29
CA PHE A 75 1.12 6.16 -9.64
C PHE A 75 1.14 4.65 -9.87
N HIS A 76 1.82 4.22 -10.93
CA HIS A 76 1.93 2.81 -11.31
C HIS A 76 3.39 2.40 -11.42
N ALA A 77 3.64 1.12 -11.20
CA ALA A 77 4.95 0.52 -11.35
C ALA A 77 4.83 -0.85 -12.01
N PHE A 78 5.94 -1.29 -12.59
CA PHE A 78 6.05 -2.61 -13.18
C PHE A 78 6.53 -3.64 -12.16
N PHE A 79 6.12 -4.88 -12.36
CA PHE A 79 6.63 -6.04 -11.64
C PHE A 79 6.83 -7.21 -12.61
N SER A 80 7.59 -8.20 -12.18
CA SER A 80 7.86 -9.43 -12.91
C SER A 80 6.53 -10.08 -13.31
N PRO A 81 6.29 -10.29 -14.61
CA PRO A 81 4.97 -10.63 -15.09
C PRO A 81 4.46 -11.93 -14.48
N GLU A 82 3.23 -11.90 -13.98
CA GLU A 82 2.55 -13.10 -13.51
C GLU A 82 1.21 -13.28 -14.23
N GLY A 83 1.14 -14.33 -15.04
CA GLY A 83 0.08 -14.46 -16.05
C GLY A 83 0.16 -13.31 -17.06
N ASN A 84 -0.93 -12.57 -17.22
CA ASN A 84 -1.00 -11.41 -18.12
C ASN A 84 -0.86 -10.06 -17.38
N ALA A 85 -0.53 -10.06 -16.10
CA ALA A 85 -0.39 -8.84 -15.29
C ALA A 85 1.10 -8.49 -15.11
N CYS A 86 1.47 -7.24 -15.36
CA CYS A 86 2.83 -6.71 -15.17
C CYS A 86 2.87 -5.27 -14.64
N VAL A 87 1.70 -4.67 -14.37
CA VAL A 87 1.54 -3.30 -13.88
C VAL A 87 0.65 -3.31 -12.65
N SER A 88 1.06 -2.59 -11.61
CA SER A 88 0.26 -2.37 -10.40
C SER A 88 0.29 -0.92 -9.95
N ILE A 89 -0.74 -0.53 -9.22
CA ILE A 89 -0.86 0.75 -8.52
C ILE A 89 -0.84 0.58 -6.99
N PHE A 90 -0.68 -0.65 -6.53
CA PHE A 90 -0.76 -1.02 -5.12
C PHE A 90 0.63 -1.30 -4.56
N PHE A 91 0.90 -0.74 -3.39
CA PHE A 91 2.22 -0.75 -2.80
C PHE A 91 2.17 -1.17 -1.33
N ARG A 92 3.27 -1.78 -0.89
CA ARG A 92 3.67 -1.96 0.50
C ARG A 92 4.95 -1.16 0.71
N VAL A 93 5.10 -0.52 1.86
CA VAL A 93 6.38 0.12 2.23
C VAL A 93 7.34 -0.94 2.78
N GLU A 94 8.57 -0.92 2.30
CA GLU A 94 9.66 -1.78 2.81
C GLU A 94 10.64 -0.98 3.66
N ASP A 95 10.87 0.29 3.31
CA ASP A 95 11.76 1.18 4.06
C ASP A 95 11.44 2.65 3.77
N VAL A 96 11.74 3.55 4.72
CA VAL A 96 11.59 5.00 4.57
C VAL A 96 12.83 5.71 5.08
N PHE A 97 13.40 6.56 4.23
CA PHE A 97 14.61 7.33 4.52
C PHE A 97 14.27 8.73 5.09
N ASP A 98 15.23 9.33 5.79
CA ASP A 98 15.06 10.65 6.44
C ASP A 98 14.72 11.77 5.44
N ASN A 99 15.17 11.64 4.19
CA ASN A 99 14.94 12.61 3.11
C ASN A 99 13.59 12.44 2.38
N CYS A 100 12.64 11.69 2.94
CA CYS A 100 11.36 11.38 2.31
C CYS A 100 11.45 10.55 1.03
N CYS A 101 12.55 9.84 0.83
CA CYS A 101 12.57 8.71 -0.08
C CYS A 101 12.00 7.47 0.62
N ALA A 102 11.37 6.57 -0.14
CA ALA A 102 10.94 5.27 0.38
C ALA A 102 11.19 4.17 -0.63
N THR A 103 11.52 2.99 -0.13
CA THR A 103 11.53 1.75 -0.90
C THR A 103 10.16 1.10 -0.75
N LEU A 104 9.48 0.89 -1.88
CA LEU A 104 8.14 0.32 -1.94
C LEU A 104 8.19 -1.01 -2.70
N ARG A 105 7.57 -2.04 -2.16
CA ARG A 105 7.29 -3.27 -2.88
C ARG A 105 6.02 -3.12 -3.70
N VAL A 106 6.09 -3.51 -4.97
CA VAL A 106 4.95 -3.52 -5.87
C VAL A 106 4.10 -4.76 -5.53
N LEU A 107 2.80 -4.59 -5.26
CA LEU A 107 1.92 -5.71 -4.95
C LEU A 107 1.19 -6.17 -6.20
N ILE A 108 1.08 -7.49 -6.37
CA ILE A 108 0.35 -8.11 -7.48
C ILE A 108 -1.15 -8.03 -7.16
N PRO A 109 -1.95 -7.29 -7.94
CA PRO A 109 -3.39 -7.22 -7.73
C PRO A 109 -4.03 -8.50 -8.27
N GLY A 110 -4.96 -9.06 -7.52
CA GLY A 110 -5.69 -10.24 -7.94
C GLY A 110 -7.08 -10.34 -7.33
N ARG A 111 -7.75 -11.42 -7.71
CA ARG A 111 -9.03 -11.81 -7.12
C ARG A 111 -9.02 -13.25 -6.65
N ARG A 112 -9.90 -13.57 -5.71
CA ARG A 112 -10.19 -14.95 -5.35
C ARG A 112 -11.24 -15.54 -6.29
N GLU A 113 -10.89 -16.60 -7.00
CA GLU A 113 -11.82 -17.35 -7.83
C GLU A 113 -11.61 -18.85 -7.60
N GLY A 114 -12.67 -19.57 -7.19
CA GLY A 114 -12.59 -21.00 -6.89
C GLY A 114 -11.61 -21.38 -5.77
N GLY A 115 -11.28 -20.43 -4.88
CA GLY A 115 -10.27 -20.64 -3.82
C GLY A 115 -8.84 -20.34 -4.24
N ASN A 116 -8.59 -20.09 -5.53
CA ASN A 116 -7.28 -19.76 -6.07
C ASN A 116 -7.10 -18.25 -6.24
N PHE A 117 -5.85 -17.79 -6.16
CA PHE A 117 -5.48 -16.42 -6.50
C PHE A 117 -5.33 -16.29 -8.02
N ILE A 118 -6.03 -15.34 -8.62
CA ILE A 118 -5.93 -15.04 -10.04
C ILE A 118 -5.47 -13.59 -10.23
N PRO A 119 -4.28 -13.35 -10.82
CA PRO A 119 -3.81 -12.01 -11.11
C PRO A 119 -4.76 -11.25 -12.04
N ILE A 120 -4.99 -9.97 -11.75
CA ILE A 120 -5.76 -9.06 -12.59
C ILE A 120 -4.81 -8.15 -13.33
N ASN A 121 -4.91 -8.14 -14.66
CA ASN A 121 -4.22 -7.14 -15.46
C ASN A 121 -4.99 -5.81 -15.44
N LEU A 122 -4.42 -4.80 -14.77
CA LEU A 122 -5.01 -3.46 -14.64
C LEU A 122 -5.00 -2.66 -15.95
N VAL A 123 -4.19 -3.04 -16.94
CA VAL A 123 -4.13 -2.38 -18.26
C VAL A 123 -4.82 -3.21 -19.35
N ALA A 124 -5.62 -4.22 -18.97
CA ALA A 124 -6.39 -5.03 -19.91
C ALA A 124 -7.66 -4.29 -20.38
N GLY A 125 -7.73 -4.07 -21.69
CA GLY A 125 -8.77 -3.29 -22.38
C GLY A 125 -8.13 -2.61 -23.59
N GLY A 126 -8.91 -2.11 -24.56
CA GLY A 126 -8.37 -1.57 -25.82
C GLY A 126 -7.28 -0.49 -25.66
N ASP A 127 -7.26 0.20 -24.53
CA ASP A 127 -6.31 1.26 -24.20
C ASP A 127 -5.15 0.74 -23.34
N ARG A 128 -4.08 0.28 -24.00
CA ARG A 128 -2.84 -0.20 -23.35
C ARG A 128 -2.06 0.89 -22.58
N CYS A 129 -2.49 2.14 -22.64
CA CYS A 129 -1.83 3.29 -22.00
C CYS A 129 -2.22 3.49 -20.54
N CYS A 130 -3.34 2.92 -20.13
CA CYS A 130 -4.15 3.54 -19.09
C CYS A 130 -4.67 2.49 -18.11
N ILE A 131 -4.72 2.84 -16.82
CA ILE A 131 -5.25 1.96 -15.79
C ILE A 131 -6.77 1.85 -15.97
N ASN A 132 -7.27 0.64 -16.20
CA ASN A 132 -8.69 0.36 -16.31
C ASN A 132 -9.32 0.30 -14.91
N LEU A 133 -10.06 1.35 -14.55
CA LEU A 133 -10.71 1.47 -13.25
C LEU A 133 -11.75 0.37 -12.98
N GLU A 134 -12.42 -0.18 -14.01
CA GLU A 134 -13.34 -1.31 -13.83
C GLU A 134 -12.59 -2.56 -13.36
N ARG A 135 -11.33 -2.75 -13.81
CA ARG A 135 -10.47 -3.84 -13.37
C ARG A 135 -9.95 -3.60 -11.95
N VAL A 136 -9.67 -2.35 -11.59
CA VAL A 136 -9.30 -1.98 -10.21
C VAL A 136 -10.41 -2.39 -9.23
N CYS A 137 -11.68 -2.20 -9.59
CA CYS A 137 -12.83 -2.63 -8.78
C CYS A 137 -12.97 -4.16 -8.60
N GLN A 138 -12.25 -4.96 -9.40
CA GLN A 138 -12.26 -6.42 -9.29
C GLN A 138 -11.19 -6.95 -8.34
N VAL A 139 -10.28 -6.10 -7.85
CA VAL A 139 -9.18 -6.49 -6.96
C VAL A 139 -9.71 -6.67 -5.55
N ASP A 140 -9.60 -7.89 -5.02
CA ASP A 140 -10.01 -8.24 -3.64
C ASP A 140 -8.90 -8.95 -2.83
N ARG A 141 -7.77 -9.21 -3.48
CA ARG A 141 -6.59 -9.86 -2.91
C ARG A 141 -5.32 -9.25 -3.48
N PHE A 142 -4.26 -9.29 -2.68
CA PHE A 142 -2.93 -8.89 -3.06
C PHE A 142 -1.95 -10.02 -2.78
N ARG A 143 -0.86 -10.06 -3.54
CA ARG A 143 0.28 -10.92 -3.26
C ARG A 143 1.57 -10.11 -3.36
N ALA A 144 2.54 -10.43 -2.51
CA ALA A 144 3.86 -9.83 -2.59
C ALA A 144 4.54 -10.21 -3.92
N SER A 145 5.06 -9.22 -4.64
CA SER A 145 6.06 -9.48 -5.70
C SER A 145 7.47 -9.47 -5.10
N ASN A 146 8.46 -9.81 -5.93
CA ASN A 146 9.88 -9.63 -5.61
C ASN A 146 10.43 -8.30 -6.15
N ASP A 147 9.57 -7.43 -6.67
CA ASP A 147 9.97 -6.18 -7.32
C ASP A 147 9.72 -5.00 -6.38
N CYS A 148 10.80 -4.26 -6.11
CA CYS A 148 10.79 -3.07 -5.29
C CYS A 148 11.24 -1.86 -6.12
N ILE A 149 10.70 -0.70 -5.79
CA ILE A 149 11.03 0.58 -6.39
C ILE A 149 11.41 1.58 -5.31
N THR A 150 12.27 2.54 -5.64
CA THR A 150 12.56 3.67 -4.75
C THR A 150 11.92 4.92 -5.32
N VAL A 151 11.18 5.65 -4.49
CA VAL A 151 10.44 6.86 -4.89
C VAL A 151 10.73 8.01 -3.95
N ASP A 152 10.66 9.24 -4.46
CA ASP A 152 10.60 10.44 -3.65
C ASP A 152 9.13 10.74 -3.32
N LEU A 153 8.78 10.69 -2.03
CA LEU A 153 7.41 10.87 -1.57
C LEU A 153 6.92 12.31 -1.73
N ASN A 154 7.81 13.28 -1.92
CA ASN A 154 7.44 14.67 -2.19
C ASN A 154 6.87 14.87 -3.61
N CYS A 155 7.06 13.89 -4.52
CA CYS A 155 6.50 13.93 -5.86
C CYS A 155 4.99 13.63 -5.90
N PHE A 156 4.42 13.10 -4.81
CA PHE A 156 3.02 12.69 -4.77
C PHE A 156 2.16 13.71 -4.03
N CYS A 157 0.96 13.91 -4.54
CA CYS A 157 0.01 14.85 -3.97
C CYS A 157 -0.98 14.20 -3.00
N ALA A 158 -1.16 12.88 -3.10
CA ALA A 158 -2.02 12.16 -2.18
C ALA A 158 -1.59 10.70 -2.01
N ILE A 159 -1.98 10.14 -0.88
CA ILE A 159 -1.89 8.72 -0.53
C ILE A 159 -3.27 8.25 -0.12
N GLN A 160 -3.62 7.02 -0.51
CA GLN A 160 -4.86 6.38 -0.13
C GLN A 160 -4.57 4.98 0.41
N CYS A 161 -4.88 4.76 1.68
CA CYS A 161 -4.92 3.44 2.31
C CYS A 161 -6.10 2.64 1.75
N ILE A 162 -5.88 1.35 1.44
CA ILE A 162 -6.90 0.47 0.85
C ILE A 162 -7.42 -0.54 1.87
N ALA A 163 -6.55 -1.44 2.33
CA ALA A 163 -6.93 -2.53 3.21
C ALA A 163 -5.72 -3.03 4.01
N ASP A 164 -6.01 -3.61 5.18
CA ASP A 164 -5.09 -4.49 5.90
C ASP A 164 -5.19 -5.88 5.28
N VAL A 165 -4.07 -6.41 4.81
CA VAL A 165 -4.01 -7.74 4.20
C VAL A 165 -2.86 -8.56 4.76
N ASP A 166 -3.14 -9.84 4.95
CA ASP A 166 -2.13 -10.86 5.24
C ASP A 166 -1.44 -11.25 3.93
N LEU A 167 -0.13 -11.02 3.84
CA LEU A 167 0.70 -11.43 2.70
C LEU A 167 1.54 -12.68 3.00
N GLY A 168 1.44 -13.26 4.20
CA GLY A 168 2.25 -14.38 4.65
C GLY A 168 3.74 -14.04 4.67
N LEU A 169 4.09 -12.86 5.17
CA LEU A 169 5.47 -12.38 5.24
C LEU A 169 6.11 -12.59 6.62
N CYS A 170 5.29 -12.83 7.64
CA CYS A 170 5.74 -13.20 8.98
C CYS A 170 5.43 -14.69 9.27
N ASP A 171 6.43 -15.46 9.72
CA ASP A 171 6.29 -16.85 10.16
C ASP A 171 5.70 -16.94 11.59
#